data_AF-A0A3Q9W4Y6-F1
#
_entry.id   AF-A0A3Q9W4Y6-F1
#
_cell.length_a   1.000
_cell.length_b   1.000
_cell.length_c   1.000
_cell.angle_alpha   90.00
_cell.angle_beta   90.00
_cell.angle_gamma   90.00
#
_symmetry.space_group_name_H-M   'P 1'
#
loop_
_entity.id
_entity.type
_entity.pdbx_description
1 polymer ?
#
loop_
_entity_poly.entity_id
_entity_poly.type
_entity_poly.pdbx_seq_one_letter_code
_entity_poly.pdbx_strand_id
1 'polypeptide(L)'
;MQLPRCFATVLLCCLLGSHSAQATEKQDTISKKQAVKLATDQYSGKTLKISKQGDYYIVRILRDDGRIIDLKVHQVTGEVKKD
;
A
#
# COMPACT_ATOMS: atom_id res chain seq x y z
N MET A 1 -41.79 -46.92 16.08
CA MET A 1 -40.36 -47.23 15.87
C MET A 1 -40.15 -47.47 14.38
N GLN A 2 -39.69 -46.46 13.63
CA GLN A 2 -39.45 -46.52 12.18
C GLN A 2 -38.16 -47.31 11.87
N LEU A 3 -38.27 -48.21 10.88
CA LEU A 3 -37.18 -48.80 10.07
C LEU A 3 -36.58 -47.74 9.10
N PRO A 4 -35.56 -48.01 8.25
CA PRO A 4 -34.50 -49.04 8.24
C PRO A 4 -33.08 -48.48 7.91
N ARG A 5 -32.07 -49.36 8.02
CA ARG A 5 -30.75 -49.24 7.37
C ARG A 5 -30.90 -49.33 5.84
N CYS A 6 -30.31 -48.42 5.06
CA CYS A 6 -30.10 -48.61 3.61
C CYS A 6 -29.22 -47.50 2.98
N PHE A 7 -28.30 -47.90 2.10
CA PHE A 7 -27.51 -47.15 1.11
C PHE A 7 -26.45 -46.16 1.63
N ALA A 8 -25.16 -46.49 1.65
CA ALA A 8 -24.25 -46.73 0.51
C ALA A 8 -24.10 -45.52 -0.43
N THR A 9 -22.86 -44.98 -0.46
CA THR A 9 -22.17 -44.40 -1.63
C THR A 9 -22.82 -43.25 -2.41
N VAL A 10 -22.32 -42.02 -2.20
CA VAL A 10 -22.10 -40.97 -3.22
C VAL A 10 -20.91 -40.13 -2.71
N LEU A 11 -19.65 -40.46 -3.04
CA LEU A 11 -18.91 -40.08 -4.26
C LEU A 11 -19.13 -38.61 -4.69
N LEU A 12 -18.02 -37.87 -4.78
CA LEU A 12 -17.80 -36.75 -5.71
C LEU A 12 -18.12 -35.31 -5.21
N CYS A 13 -17.27 -34.38 -5.65
CA CYS A 13 -17.18 -32.94 -5.35
C CYS A 13 -16.53 -32.63 -3.99
N CYS A 14 -15.34 -32.04 -3.91
CA CYS A 14 -14.90 -30.86 -4.67
C CYS A 14 -13.39 -30.88 -4.92
N LEU A 15 -13.01 -31.15 -6.17
CA LEU A 15 -11.80 -30.60 -6.78
C LEU A 15 -12.06 -29.09 -6.99
N LEU A 16 -11.84 -28.28 -5.95
CA LEU A 16 -11.84 -26.83 -6.06
C LEU A 16 -10.38 -26.38 -6.19
N GLY A 17 -10.08 -25.91 -7.39
CA GLY A 17 -8.75 -25.64 -7.91
C GLY A 17 -7.89 -24.77 -7.02
N SER A 18 -6.61 -25.13 -6.97
CA SER A 18 -5.53 -24.23 -6.59
C SER A 18 -5.54 -23.04 -7.55
N HIS A 19 -6.23 -21.97 -7.16
CA HIS A 19 -6.10 -20.66 -7.78
C HIS A 19 -4.74 -20.13 -7.34
N SER A 20 -3.69 -20.47 -8.08
CA SER A 20 -2.38 -19.84 -7.93
C SER A 20 -2.53 -18.38 -8.36
N ALA A 21 -2.92 -17.53 -7.42
CA ALA A 21 -2.83 -16.09 -7.56
C ALA A 21 -1.35 -15.78 -7.76
N GLN A 22 -0.97 -15.55 -9.01
CA GLN A 22 0.35 -15.12 -9.41
C GLN A 22 0.56 -13.73 -8.83
N ALA A 23 1.12 -13.67 -7.61
CA ALA A 23 1.58 -12.46 -6.98
C ALA A 23 2.69 -11.90 -7.88
N THR A 24 2.32 -10.94 -8.72
CA THR A 24 3.29 -10.07 -9.38
C THR A 24 4.02 -9.37 -8.24
N GLU A 25 5.31 -9.67 -8.06
CA GLU A 25 6.22 -8.98 -7.15
C GLU A 25 6.27 -7.50 -7.55
N LYS A 26 5.25 -6.74 -7.14
CA LYS A 26 5.32 -5.29 -7.11
C LYS A 26 6.35 -5.00 -6.04
N GLN A 27 7.53 -4.53 -6.46
CA GLN A 27 8.45 -3.88 -5.53
C GLN A 27 7.63 -2.95 -4.64
N ASP A 28 7.70 -3.20 -3.33
CA ASP A 28 6.97 -2.46 -2.30
C ASP A 28 7.48 -1.01 -2.27
N THR A 29 6.97 -0.22 -3.20
CA THR A 29 7.18 1.21 -3.26
C THR A 29 6.09 1.87 -2.45
N ILE A 30 6.47 2.86 -1.65
CA ILE A 30 5.51 3.63 -0.87
C ILE A 30 4.56 4.35 -1.81
N SER A 31 3.30 4.47 -1.41
CA SER A 31 2.31 5.27 -2.11
C SER A 31 2.56 6.77 -1.90
N LYS A 32 1.99 7.60 -2.79
CA LYS A 32 1.93 9.06 -2.62
C LYS A 32 1.41 9.47 -1.23
N LYS A 33 0.37 8.78 -0.74
CA LYS A 33 -0.24 9.08 0.57
C LYS A 33 0.73 8.77 1.72
N GLN A 34 1.47 7.66 1.62
CA GLN A 34 2.50 7.32 2.60
C GLN A 34 3.65 8.33 2.55
N ALA A 35 4.08 8.77 1.37
CA ALA A 35 5.10 9.80 1.23
C ALA A 35 4.69 11.13 1.88
N VAL A 36 3.43 11.56 1.71
CA VAL A 36 2.88 12.72 2.41
C VAL A 36 2.96 12.51 3.92
N LYS A 37 2.49 11.36 4.42
CA LYS A 37 2.50 11.06 5.85
C LYS A 37 3.92 11.13 6.42
N LEU A 38 4.90 10.48 5.78
CA LEU A 38 6.30 10.50 6.20
C LEU A 38 6.87 11.93 6.22
N ALA A 39 6.55 12.73 5.20
CA ALA A 39 6.99 14.11 5.12
C ALA A 39 6.37 14.99 6.22
N THR A 40 5.06 14.88 6.45
CA THR A 40 4.36 15.66 7.49
C THR A 40 4.68 15.22 8.90
N ASP A 41 4.98 13.94 9.12
CA ASP A 41 5.39 13.39 10.42
C ASP A 41 6.75 13.99 10.85
N GLN A 42 7.66 14.24 9.90
CA GLN A 42 8.95 14.88 10.18
C GLN A 42 8.90 16.41 10.12
N TYR A 43 8.06 16.97 9.26
CA TYR A 43 7.94 18.40 9.02
C TYR A 43 6.47 18.82 9.11
N SER A 44 6.08 19.34 10.27
CA SER A 44 4.72 19.84 10.51
C SER A 44 4.28 20.86 9.45
N GLY A 45 3.05 20.76 8.99
CA GLY A 45 2.46 21.74 8.07
C GLY A 45 1.43 21.14 7.12
N LYS A 46 0.96 21.97 6.18
CA LYS A 46 -0.04 21.58 5.18
C LYS A 46 0.63 21.22 3.86
N THR A 47 0.33 20.03 3.34
CA THR A 47 0.78 19.66 1.99
C THR A 47 0.05 20.48 0.94
N LEU A 48 0.80 21.14 0.06
CA LEU A 48 0.29 21.93 -1.05
C LEU A 48 0.26 21.12 -2.36
N LYS A 49 1.34 20.37 -2.62
CA LYS A 49 1.50 19.60 -3.85
C LYS A 49 2.34 18.36 -3.59
N ILE A 50 2.00 17.28 -4.30
CA ILE A 50 2.84 16.08 -4.40
C ILE A 50 3.11 15.77 -5.87
N SER A 51 4.34 15.44 -6.21
CA SER A 51 4.75 15.04 -7.56
C SER A 51 5.74 13.88 -7.48
N LYS A 52 5.78 13.04 -8.51
CA LYS A 52 6.76 11.95 -8.62
C LYS A 52 7.86 12.40 -9.56
N GLN A 53 9.12 12.27 -9.13
CA GLN A 53 10.30 12.58 -9.92
C GLN A 53 11.33 11.47 -9.71
N GLY A 54 11.58 10.66 -10.75
CA GLY A 54 12.46 9.49 -10.66
C GLY A 54 12.03 8.54 -9.55
N ASP A 55 12.96 8.27 -8.62
CA ASP A 55 12.78 7.42 -7.44
C ASP A 55 12.26 8.19 -6.21
N TYR A 56 11.86 9.45 -6.36
CA TYR A 56 11.41 10.30 -5.27
C TYR A 56 9.98 10.81 -5.47
N TYR A 57 9.29 11.03 -4.36
CA TYR A 57 8.15 11.92 -4.28
C TYR A 57 8.61 13.28 -3.76
N ILE A 58 8.23 14.35 -4.47
CA ILE A 58 8.45 15.72 -4.04
C ILE A 58 7.17 16.20 -3.36
N VAL A 59 7.24 16.44 -2.06
CA VAL A 59 6.14 16.91 -1.22
C VAL A 59 6.41 18.36 -0.84
N ARG A 60 5.57 19.26 -1.34
CA ARG A 60 5.61 20.69 -1.01
C ARG A 60 4.75 20.95 0.21
N ILE A 61 5.33 21.49 1.27
CA ILE A 61 4.64 21.76 2.54
C ILE A 61 4.68 23.25 2.86
N LEU A 62 3.51 23.81 3.18
CA LEU A 62 3.37 25.10 3.87
C LEU A 62 3.53 24.87 5.37
N ARG A 63 4.61 25.40 5.94
CA ARG A 63 4.89 25.37 7.38
C ARG A 63 4.00 26.36 8.13
N ASP A 64 3.87 26.14 9.43
CA ASP A 64 3.09 26.99 10.32
C ASP A 64 3.64 28.42 10.42
N ASP A 65 4.95 28.59 10.15
CA ASP A 65 5.63 29.90 10.07
C ASP A 65 5.45 30.61 8.72
N GLY A 66 4.63 30.06 7.82
CA GLY A 66 4.35 30.61 6.50
C GLY A 66 5.40 30.28 5.44
N ARG A 67 6.50 29.59 5.77
CA ARG A 67 7.50 29.18 4.79
C ARG A 67 7.03 27.98 3.99
N ILE A 68 7.44 27.93 2.72
CA ILE A 68 7.23 26.76 1.85
C ILE A 68 8.54 26.00 1.76
N ILE A 69 8.48 24.70 2.01
CA ILE A 69 9.62 23.78 1.83
C ILE A 69 9.23 22.64 0.90
N ASP A 70 10.19 22.18 0.12
CA ASP A 70 10.07 20.98 -0.70
C ASP A 70 10.87 19.84 -0.06
N LEU A 71 10.22 18.68 0.05
CA LEU A 71 10.80 17.48 0.65
C LEU A 71 10.83 16.35 -0.38
N LYS A 72 11.99 15.74 -0.55
CA LYS A 72 12.21 14.51 -1.31
C LYS A 72 11.96 13.30 -0.40
N VAL A 73 11.06 12.42 -0.81
CA VAL A 73 10.79 11.15 -0.14
C VAL A 73 11.14 9.99 -1.08
N HIS A 74 12.10 9.16 -0.72
CA HIS A 74 12.52 8.04 -1.55
C HIS A 74 11.42 6.96 -1.63
N GLN A 75 11.15 6.44 -2.83
CA GLN A 75 10.02 5.54 -3.10
C GLN A 75 10.16 4.16 -2.46
N VAL A 76 11.39 3.65 -2.34
CA VAL A 76 11.67 2.35 -1.72
C VAL A 76 11.97 2.48 -0.22
N THR A 77 12.92 3.34 0.17
CA THR A 77 13.38 3.45 1.56
C THR A 77 12.49 4.31 2.46
N GLY A 78 11.67 5.20 1.89
CA GLY A 78 10.91 6.19 2.65
C GLY A 78 11.77 7.31 3.27
N GLU A 79 13.06 7.40 2.92
CA GLU A 79 13.95 8.44 3.43
C GLU A 79 13.46 9.83 3.01
N VAL A 80 13.37 10.76 3.97
CA VAL A 80 12.91 12.14 3.74
C VAL A 80 14.10 13.10 3.83
N LYS A 81 14.31 13.90 2.78
CA LYS A 81 15.34 14.95 2.71
C LYS A 81 14.73 16.26 2.23
N LYS A 82 15.32 17.39 2.62
CA LYS A 82 15.01 18.68 1.99
C LYS A 82 15.58 18.70 0.58
N ASP A 83 14.82 19.26 -0.35
CA ASP A 83 15.30 19.58 -1.70
C ASP A 83 16.34 20.72 -1.66
#